data_AF-A0A0P7C2J9-F1
#
_entry.id   AF-A0A0P7C2J9-F1
#
_cell.length_a   1.000
_cell.length_b   1.000
_cell.length_c   1.000
_cell.angle_alpha   90.00
_cell.angle_beta   90.00
_cell.angle_gamma   90.00
#
_symmetry.space_group_name_H-M   'P 1'
#
loop_
_entity.id
_entity.type
_entity.pdbx_description
1 polymer ?
#
loop_
_entity_poly.entity_id
_entity_poly.type
_entity_poly.pdbx_seq_one_letter_code
_entity_poly.pdbx_strand_id
1 'polypeptide(L)'
;MESELYVRVMVDESRQDNMTRDARRAIMIDGIPVSLLGMIALALGSSPDQSAADKGWWLGVTAAFTLAVVWVLVRAFRRADEYQRKIQLESMAIAFAAVLVGLQVAVLLDATDIVGLRPLSEAIVIGGVGLWFAVADVRTRLHR
;
A
#
# COMPACT_ATOMS: atom_id res chain seq x y z
N MET A 1 -37.14 25.73 -14.91
CA MET A 1 -36.11 25.96 -13.86
C MET A 1 -35.78 24.69 -13.10
N GLU A 2 -36.74 23.81 -12.81
CA GLU A 2 -36.49 22.54 -12.10
C GLU A 2 -35.71 21.49 -12.93
N SER A 3 -35.87 21.50 -14.26
CA SER A 3 -35.19 20.57 -15.17
C SER A 3 -33.68 20.80 -15.26
N GLU A 4 -33.20 22.04 -15.20
CA GLU A 4 -31.75 22.33 -15.21
C GLU A 4 -31.07 21.93 -13.90
N LEU A 5 -31.79 22.04 -12.78
CA LEU A 5 -31.29 21.66 -11.47
C LEU A 5 -31.17 20.14 -11.37
N TYR A 6 -32.14 19.41 -11.92
CA TYR A 6 -32.11 17.94 -12.00
C TYR A 6 -30.96 17.42 -12.89
N VAL A 7 -30.72 18.09 -14.03
CA VAL A 7 -29.60 17.73 -14.92
C VAL A 7 -28.26 18.01 -14.25
N ARG A 8 -28.10 19.11 -13.51
CA ARG A 8 -26.87 19.36 -12.74
C ARG A 8 -26.63 18.32 -11.66
N VAL A 9 -27.66 17.96 -10.89
CA VAL A 9 -27.55 16.94 -9.84
C VAL A 9 -27.17 15.59 -10.44
N MET A 10 -27.80 15.17 -11.54
CA MET A 10 -27.42 13.92 -12.23
C MET A 10 -26.02 13.96 -12.84
N VAL A 11 -25.58 15.11 -13.35
CA VAL A 11 -24.21 15.27 -13.89
C VAL A 11 -23.18 15.23 -12.76
N ASP A 12 -23.45 15.84 -11.61
CA ASP A 12 -22.55 15.74 -10.44
C ASP A 12 -22.54 14.33 -9.86
N GLU A 13 -23.69 13.66 -9.72
CA GLU A 13 -23.76 12.25 -9.29
C GLU A 13 -22.98 11.33 -10.24
N SER A 14 -23.19 11.44 -11.55
CA SER A 14 -22.48 10.61 -12.53
C SER A 14 -20.98 10.90 -12.59
N ARG A 15 -20.56 12.15 -12.36
CA ARG A 15 -19.15 12.55 -12.26
C ARG A 15 -18.51 12.01 -10.98
N GLN A 16 -19.20 12.09 -9.86
CA GLN A 16 -18.77 11.58 -8.57
C GLN A 16 -18.67 10.04 -8.57
N ASP A 17 -19.63 9.36 -9.22
CA ASP A 17 -19.64 7.91 -9.34
C ASP A 17 -18.48 7.42 -10.24
N ASN A 18 -18.23 8.11 -11.37
CA ASN A 18 -17.05 7.86 -12.22
C ASN A 18 -15.72 8.10 -11.48
N MET A 19 -15.60 9.17 -10.69
CA MET A 19 -14.41 9.43 -9.87
C MET A 19 -14.19 8.32 -8.82
N THR A 20 -15.25 7.83 -8.17
CA THR A 20 -15.12 6.71 -7.23
C THR A 20 -14.73 5.40 -7.90
N ARG A 21 -15.18 5.17 -9.14
CA ARG A 21 -14.83 3.99 -9.92
C ARG A 21 -13.37 4.04 -10.39
N ASP A 22 -12.88 5.20 -10.80
CA ASP A 22 -11.48 5.41 -11.17
C ASP A 22 -10.54 5.36 -9.96
N ALA A 23 -10.97 5.84 -8.79
CA ALA A 23 -10.23 5.69 -7.54
C ALA A 23 -10.13 4.23 -7.10
N ARG A 24 -11.21 3.44 -7.24
CA ARG A 24 -11.17 1.99 -6.97
C ARG A 24 -10.29 1.23 -7.94
N ARG A 25 -10.44 1.50 -9.24
CA ARG A 25 -9.65 0.83 -10.27
C ARG A 25 -8.16 1.14 -10.11
N ALA A 26 -7.85 2.34 -9.67
CA ALA A 26 -6.51 2.75 -9.31
C ALA A 26 -5.90 1.97 -8.15
N ILE A 27 -6.60 1.89 -7.03
CA ILE A 27 -6.14 1.12 -5.86
C ILE A 27 -5.91 -0.34 -6.25
N MET A 28 -6.76 -0.90 -7.11
CA MET A 28 -6.63 -2.28 -7.58
C MET A 28 -5.44 -2.47 -8.54
N ILE A 29 -5.24 -1.55 -9.50
CA ILE A 29 -4.10 -1.57 -10.44
C ILE A 29 -2.77 -1.37 -9.72
N ASP A 30 -2.76 -0.51 -8.71
CA ASP A 30 -1.55 -0.13 -7.99
C ASP A 30 -1.26 -1.12 -6.84
N GLY A 31 -2.29 -1.68 -6.20
CA GLY A 31 -2.16 -2.57 -5.04
C GLY A 31 -1.89 -4.04 -5.37
N ILE A 32 -2.44 -4.58 -6.48
CA ILE A 32 -2.24 -6.01 -6.84
C ILE A 32 -0.76 -6.33 -7.12
N PRO A 33 -0.02 -5.57 -7.97
CA PRO A 33 1.37 -5.88 -8.26
C PRO A 33 2.26 -5.80 -7.02
N VAL A 34 2.01 -4.80 -6.17
CA VAL A 34 2.77 -4.58 -4.94
C VAL A 34 2.51 -5.70 -3.93
N SER A 35 1.26 -6.10 -3.75
CA SER A 35 0.90 -7.19 -2.83
C SER A 35 1.47 -8.54 -3.28
N LEU A 36 1.41 -8.82 -4.59
CA LEU A 36 1.97 -10.03 -5.17
C LEU A 36 3.49 -10.10 -5.00
N LEU A 37 4.20 -9.01 -5.35
CA LEU A 37 5.65 -8.94 -5.21
C LEU A 37 6.09 -9.04 -3.74
N GLY A 38 5.35 -8.43 -2.82
CA GLY A 38 5.61 -8.55 -1.38
C GLY A 38 5.48 -10.00 -0.90
N MET A 39 4.38 -10.68 -1.25
CA MET A 39 4.18 -12.09 -0.87
C MET A 39 5.27 -13.01 -1.44
N ILE A 40 5.70 -12.79 -2.69
CA ILE A 40 6.78 -13.56 -3.31
C ILE A 40 8.11 -13.26 -2.62
N ALA A 41 8.41 -12.00 -2.29
CA ALA A 41 9.62 -11.62 -1.57
C ALA A 41 9.71 -12.31 -0.21
N LEU A 42 8.60 -12.34 0.55
CA LEU A 42 8.51 -13.05 1.84
C LEU A 42 8.77 -14.56 1.69
N ALA A 43 8.09 -15.19 0.74
CA ALA A 43 8.20 -16.63 0.54
C ALA A 43 9.63 -17.05 0.15
N LEU A 44 10.31 -16.23 -0.66
CA LEU A 44 11.72 -16.44 -1.01
C LEU A 44 12.66 -16.11 0.17
N GLY A 45 12.29 -15.14 1.01
CA GLY A 45 13.08 -14.71 2.17
C GLY A 45 13.04 -15.67 3.35
N SER A 46 11.99 -16.49 3.47
CA SER A 46 11.74 -17.31 4.66
C SER A 46 12.56 -18.60 4.77
N SER A 47 13.28 -19.02 3.73
CA SER A 47 14.10 -20.24 3.81
C SER A 47 15.40 -20.00 4.60
N PRO A 48 15.74 -20.83 5.61
CA PRO A 48 16.96 -20.69 6.40
C PRO A 48 18.23 -21.12 5.62
N ASP A 49 18.10 -22.09 4.70
CA ASP A 49 19.21 -22.61 3.89
C ASP A 49 19.10 -22.15 2.43
N GLN A 50 19.48 -20.89 2.16
CA GLN A 50 19.44 -20.32 0.81
C GLN A 50 20.76 -20.48 0.08
N SER A 51 20.70 -21.02 -1.15
CA SER A 51 21.83 -21.00 -2.07
C SER A 51 22.18 -19.57 -2.51
N ALA A 52 23.37 -19.37 -3.08
CA ALA A 52 23.77 -18.06 -3.62
C ALA A 52 22.82 -17.58 -4.74
N ALA A 53 22.28 -18.50 -5.55
CA ALA A 53 21.32 -18.19 -6.59
C ALA A 53 19.97 -17.74 -6.00
N ASP A 54 19.48 -18.41 -4.95
CA ASP A 54 18.22 -18.06 -4.28
C ASP A 54 18.30 -16.68 -3.63
N LYS A 55 19.44 -16.36 -3.01
CA LYS A 55 19.70 -15.02 -2.47
C LYS A 55 19.67 -13.95 -3.55
N GLY A 56 20.24 -14.23 -4.72
CA GLY A 56 20.19 -13.34 -5.88
C GLY A 56 18.76 -13.11 -6.37
N TRP A 57 17.95 -14.17 -6.46
CA TRP A 57 16.56 -14.08 -6.85
C TRP A 57 15.71 -13.31 -5.84
N TRP A 58 15.90 -13.58 -4.54
CA TRP A 58 15.23 -12.86 -3.46
C TRP A 58 15.55 -11.36 -3.48
N LEU A 59 16.82 -10.98 -3.66
CA LEU A 59 17.23 -9.57 -3.81
C LEU A 59 16.55 -8.92 -5.02
N GLY A 60 16.50 -9.63 -6.15
CA GLY A 60 15.83 -9.16 -7.36
C GLY A 60 14.34 -8.87 -7.15
N VAL A 61 13.62 -9.82 -6.53
CA VAL A 61 12.18 -9.66 -6.25
C VAL A 61 11.94 -8.56 -5.21
N THR A 62 12.78 -8.47 -4.18
CA THR A 62 12.67 -7.42 -3.15
C THR A 62 12.92 -6.02 -3.74
N ALA A 63 13.89 -5.89 -4.64
CA ALA A 63 14.13 -4.65 -5.38
C ALA A 63 12.95 -4.30 -6.28
N ALA A 64 12.38 -5.27 -7.01
CA ALA A 64 11.20 -5.07 -7.84
C ALA A 64 9.98 -4.64 -7.00
N PHE A 65 9.76 -5.26 -5.84
CA PHE A 65 8.73 -4.85 -4.88
C PHE A 65 8.93 -3.40 -4.46
N THR A 66 10.15 -3.03 -4.05
CA THR A 66 10.48 -1.67 -3.61
C THR A 66 10.22 -0.65 -4.72
N LEU A 67 10.64 -0.95 -5.95
CA LEU A 67 10.39 -0.10 -7.11
C LEU A 67 8.90 0.02 -7.42
N ALA A 68 8.13 -1.06 -7.28
CA ALA A 68 6.68 -1.02 -7.45
C ALA A 68 6.01 -0.11 -6.42
N VAL A 69 6.43 -0.16 -5.14
CA VAL A 69 5.94 0.75 -4.10
C VAL A 69 6.26 2.21 -4.45
N VAL A 70 7.51 2.50 -4.83
CA VAL A 70 7.92 3.86 -5.26
C VAL A 70 7.10 4.34 -6.45
N TRP A 71 6.87 3.46 -7.44
CA TRP A 71 6.05 3.78 -8.60
C TRP A 71 4.62 4.15 -8.20
N VAL A 72 3.98 3.37 -7.32
CA VAL A 72 2.63 3.65 -6.82
C VAL A 72 2.59 4.98 -6.07
N LEU A 73 3.60 5.25 -5.24
CA LEU A 73 3.73 6.53 -4.52
C LEU A 73 3.78 7.71 -5.49
N VAL A 74 4.67 7.66 -6.48
CA VAL A 74 4.79 8.71 -7.50
C VAL A 74 3.46 8.89 -8.23
N ARG A 75 2.77 7.80 -8.58
CA ARG A 75 1.47 7.87 -9.26
C ARG A 75 0.37 8.46 -8.38
N ALA A 76 0.34 8.10 -7.10
CA ALA A 76 -0.62 8.63 -6.14
C ALA A 76 -0.44 10.14 -5.96
N PHE A 77 0.81 10.62 -5.87
CA PHE A 77 1.11 12.04 -5.74
C PHE A 77 0.88 12.86 -7.01
N ARG A 78 0.94 12.23 -8.19
CA ARG A 78 0.70 12.90 -9.48
C ARG A 78 -0.79 13.09 -9.82
N ARG A 79 -1.73 12.53 -9.04
CA ARG A 79 -3.17 12.76 -9.28
C ARG A 79 -3.57 14.15 -8.80
N ALA A 80 -4.22 14.91 -9.68
CA ALA A 80 -4.49 16.35 -9.54
C ALA A 80 -5.59 16.71 -8.53
N ASP A 81 -6.09 15.76 -7.73
CA ASP A 81 -7.15 16.01 -6.76
C ASP A 81 -6.56 16.13 -5.34
N GLU A 82 -6.57 17.35 -4.81
CA GLU A 82 -5.97 17.72 -3.54
C GLU A 82 -6.59 16.96 -2.36
N TYR A 83 -7.88 16.62 -2.46
CA TYR A 83 -8.59 15.82 -1.46
C TYR A 83 -8.04 14.39 -1.38
N GLN A 84 -7.87 13.73 -2.54
CA GLN A 84 -7.30 12.38 -2.59
C GLN A 84 -5.85 12.37 -2.11
N ARG A 85 -5.07 13.41 -2.46
CA ARG A 85 -3.69 13.56 -2.01
C ARG A 85 -3.59 13.66 -0.49
N LYS A 86 -4.47 14.43 0.16
CA LYS A 86 -4.53 14.53 1.61
C LYS A 86 -4.83 13.19 2.28
N ILE A 87 -5.84 12.46 1.80
CA ILE A 87 -6.18 11.13 2.34
C ILE A 87 -4.99 10.17 2.18
N GLN A 88 -4.32 10.19 1.03
CA GLN A 88 -3.15 9.34 0.79
C GLN A 88 -2.00 9.66 1.75
N LEU A 89 -1.65 10.95 1.93
CA LEU A 89 -0.60 11.38 2.85
C LEU A 89 -0.89 10.97 4.30
N GLU A 90 -2.11 11.21 4.76
CA GLU A 90 -2.50 10.86 6.13
C GLU A 90 -2.50 9.34 6.34
N SER A 91 -2.97 8.57 5.34
CA SER A 91 -2.96 7.11 5.40
C SER A 91 -1.54 6.53 5.35
N MET A 92 -0.65 7.14 4.55
CA MET A 92 0.77 6.81 4.54
C MET A 92 1.43 7.07 5.88
N ALA A 93 1.14 8.22 6.51
CA ALA A 93 1.71 8.57 7.80
C ALA A 93 1.31 7.57 8.89
N ILE A 94 0.04 7.13 8.91
CA ILE A 94 -0.46 6.09 9.82
C ILE A 94 0.29 4.78 9.59
N ALA A 95 0.38 4.33 8.33
CA ALA A 95 1.07 3.09 8.01
C ALA A 95 2.58 3.15 8.32
N PHE A 96 3.23 4.28 8.06
CA PHE A 96 4.63 4.51 8.38
C PHE A 96 4.88 4.45 9.88
N ALA A 97 4.03 5.09 10.70
CA ALA A 97 4.11 5.00 12.14
C ALA A 97 3.96 3.55 12.64
N ALA A 98 3.00 2.80 12.07
CA ALA A 98 2.81 1.38 12.39
C ALA A 98 4.05 0.53 12.03
N VAL A 99 4.67 0.78 10.87
CA VAL A 99 5.93 0.11 10.47
C VAL A 99 7.05 0.44 11.43
N LEU A 100 7.25 1.71 11.80
CA LEU A 100 8.31 2.10 12.73
C LEU A 100 8.15 1.42 14.10
N VAL A 101 6.92 1.41 14.64
CA VAL A 101 6.62 0.75 15.91
C VAL A 101 6.84 -0.76 15.78
N GLY A 102 6.37 -1.37 14.70
CA GLY A 102 6.56 -2.80 14.43
C GLY A 102 8.04 -3.17 14.35
N LEU A 103 8.86 -2.39 13.63
CA LEU A 103 10.30 -2.64 13.52
C LEU A 103 11.01 -2.49 14.87
N GLN A 104 10.60 -1.52 15.69
CA GLN A 104 11.13 -1.38 17.05
C GLN A 104 10.82 -2.60 17.91
N VAL A 105 9.61 -3.16 17.80
CA VAL A 105 9.23 -4.41 18.47
C VAL A 105 10.02 -5.60 17.92
N ALA A 106 10.24 -5.66 16.61
CA ALA A 106 11.02 -6.73 15.99
C ALA A 106 12.46 -6.79 16.50
N VAL A 107 13.11 -5.62 16.68
CA VAL A 107 14.45 -5.55 17.27
C VAL A 107 14.47 -6.08 18.70
N LEU A 108 13.43 -5.79 19.50
CA LEU A 108 13.33 -6.32 20.87
C LEU A 108 13.07 -7.84 20.90
N LEU A 109 12.28 -8.36 19.98
CA LEU A 109 12.00 -9.80 19.87
C LEU A 109 13.21 -10.59 19.35
N ASP A 110 13.98 -10.00 18.45
CA ASP A 110 15.26 -10.57 17.99
C ASP A 110 16.29 -10.59 19.11
N ALA A 111 16.39 -9.51 19.90
CA ALA A 111 17.27 -9.46 21.07
C ALA A 111 16.92 -10.46 22.20
N THR A 112 15.74 -11.08 22.13
CA THR A 112 15.28 -12.11 23.08
C THR A 112 15.29 -13.52 22.47
N ASP A 113 15.85 -13.68 21.26
CA ASP A 113 15.88 -14.94 20.49
C ASP A 113 14.48 -15.56 20.24
N ILE A 114 13.41 -14.78 20.33
CA ILE A 114 12.04 -15.28 20.11
C ILE A 114 11.74 -15.39 18.61
N VAL A 115 12.10 -14.38 17.83
CA VAL A 115 11.86 -14.33 16.39
C VAL A 115 13.03 -13.65 15.69
N GLY A 116 13.48 -14.20 14.56
CA GLY A 116 14.53 -13.57 13.77
C GLY A 116 14.09 -12.23 13.17
N LEU A 117 14.97 -11.23 13.22
CA LEU A 117 14.71 -9.87 12.74
C LEU A 117 14.33 -9.84 11.25
N ARG A 118 15.01 -10.63 10.42
CA ARG A 118 14.78 -10.63 8.97
C ARG A 118 13.33 -10.99 8.59
N PRO A 119 12.80 -12.18 8.89
CA PRO A 119 11.45 -12.55 8.49
C PRO A 119 10.39 -11.62 9.11
N LEU A 120 10.61 -11.16 10.34
CA LEU A 120 9.67 -10.27 11.02
C LEU A 120 9.66 -8.87 10.41
N SER A 121 10.83 -8.29 10.10
CA SER A 121 10.92 -6.97 9.45
C SER A 121 10.33 -6.97 8.04
N GLU A 122 10.55 -8.03 7.26
CA GLU A 122 9.91 -8.21 5.95
C GLU A 122 8.37 -8.25 6.10
N ALA A 123 7.85 -9.02 7.06
CA ALA A 123 6.42 -9.12 7.30
C ALA A 123 5.82 -7.78 7.75
N ILE A 124 6.52 -7.02 8.60
CA ILE A 124 6.10 -5.69 9.04
C ILE A 124 6.04 -4.71 7.87
N VAL A 125 7.06 -4.68 7.00
CA VAL A 125 7.10 -3.76 5.87
C VAL A 125 5.96 -4.04 4.90
N ILE A 126 5.74 -5.32 4.56
CA ILE A 126 4.66 -5.71 3.64
C ILE A 126 3.28 -5.50 4.28
N GLY A 127 3.14 -5.84 5.56
CA GLY A 127 1.94 -5.55 6.34
C GLY A 127 1.65 -4.06 6.41
N GLY A 128 2.67 -3.21 6.54
CA GLY A 128 2.54 -1.76 6.52
C GLY A 128 2.02 -1.21 5.20
N VAL A 129 2.49 -1.75 4.08
CA VAL A 129 1.96 -1.41 2.76
C VAL A 129 0.50 -1.84 2.62
N GLY A 130 0.14 -3.04 3.09
CA GLY A 130 -1.25 -3.50 3.13
C GLY A 130 -2.14 -2.60 4.00
N LEU A 131 -1.65 -2.21 5.18
CA LEU A 131 -2.33 -1.30 6.10
C LEU A 131 -2.56 0.07 5.46
N TRP A 132 -1.58 0.60 4.74
CA TRP A 132 -1.73 1.85 4.00
C TRP A 132 -2.90 1.80 3.02
N PHE A 133 -2.94 0.77 2.16
CA PHE A 133 -4.03 0.62 1.19
C PHE A 133 -5.38 0.42 1.88
N ALA A 134 -5.44 -0.35 2.96
CA ALA A 134 -6.66 -0.57 3.72
C ALA A 134 -7.19 0.72 4.36
N VAL A 135 -6.32 1.51 4.99
CA VAL A 135 -6.68 2.80 5.60
C VAL A 135 -7.14 3.79 4.52
N ALA A 136 -6.45 3.84 3.39
CA ALA A 136 -6.85 4.70 2.28
C ALA A 136 -8.23 4.30 1.70
N ASP A 137 -8.51 3.00 1.53
CA ASP A 137 -9.81 2.50 1.07
C ASP A 137 -10.92 2.77 2.10
N VAL A 138 -10.67 2.57 3.38
CA VAL A 138 -11.65 2.84 4.45
C VAL A 138 -11.98 4.33 4.51
N ARG A 139 -10.97 5.21 4.48
CA ARG A 139 -11.20 6.67 4.59
C ARG A 139 -11.87 7.25 3.36
N THR A 140 -11.59 6.72 2.17
CA THR A 140 -12.34 7.10 0.96
C THR A 140 -13.81 6.64 0.99
N ARG A 141 -14.13 5.55 1.72
CA ARG A 141 -15.53 5.07 1.90
C ARG A 141 -16.30 5.78 3.00
N LEU A 142 -15.65 6.14 4.11
CA LEU A 142 -16.31 6.74 5.28
C LEU A 142 -16.60 8.23 5.12
N HIS A 143 -15.89 8.93 4.24
CA HIS A 143 -16.13 10.36 3.94
C HIS A 143 -16.92 10.54 2.63
N ARG A 144 -17.82 9.58 2.36
CA ARG A 144 -18.76 9.59 1.24
C ARG A 144 -20.08 10.21 1.68
#